data_AF-A0A838FL86-F1
#
_entry.id   AF-A0A838FL86-F1
#
_cell.length_a   1.000
_cell.length_b   1.000
_cell.length_c   1.000
_cell.angle_alpha   90.00
_cell.angle_beta   90.00
_cell.angle_gamma   90.00
#
_symmetry.space_group_name_H-M   'P 1'
#
loop_
_entity.id
_entity.type
_entity.pdbx_description
1 polymer ?
#
loop_
_entity_poly.entity_id
_entity_poly.type
_entity_poly.pdbx_seq_one_letter_code
_entity_poly.pdbx_strand_id
1 'polypeptide(L)' 'MASEQQDEREIVPPAGERVHLPGPSYLPAVLALGASIAIIGVVISPVLLVIGGVVFLIALLRWVREARAEMAELPLDH' A
#
# COMPACT_ATOMS: atom_id res chain seq x y z
N MET A 1 -14.27 45.18 -21.04
CA MET A 1 -12.99 44.53 -20.71
C MET A 1 -13.03 43.88 -19.31
N ALA A 2 -14.12 43.19 -18.93
CA ALA A 2 -14.23 42.55 -17.61
C ALA A 2 -14.91 41.17 -17.66
N SER A 3 -15.25 40.68 -18.85
CA SER A 3 -16.00 39.44 -19.07
C SER A 3 -15.13 38.25 -19.48
N GLU A 4 -13.83 38.45 -19.72
CA GLU A 4 -12.91 37.38 -20.17
C GLU A 4 -12.13 36.72 -19.02
N GLN A 5 -12.22 37.22 -17.79
CA GLN A 5 -11.46 36.67 -16.64
C GLN A 5 -12.20 35.59 -15.82
N GLN A 6 -13.43 35.22 -16.22
CA GLN A 6 -14.24 34.24 -15.47
C GLN A 6 -14.17 32.80 -16.03
N ASP A 7 -13.60 32.60 -17.22
CA ASP A 7 -13.52 31.27 -17.86
C ASP A 7 -12.23 30.50 -17.48
N GLU A 8 -11.18 31.20 -17.04
CA GLU A 8 -9.86 30.62 -16.70
C GLU A 8 -9.63 30.37 -15.19
N ARG A 9 -10.61 30.65 -14.32
CA ARG A 9 -10.52 30.32 -12.89
C ARG A 9 -10.73 28.81 -12.69
N GLU A 10 -9.73 28.06 -13.12
CA GLU A 10 -9.34 26.78 -12.56
C GLU A 10 -10.50 25.79 -12.43
N ILE A 11 -10.72 25.02 -13.51
CA ILE A 11 -11.30 23.68 -13.38
C ILE A 11 -10.26 22.85 -12.60
N VAL A 12 -10.14 23.10 -11.29
CA VAL A 12 -9.52 22.16 -10.36
C VAL A 12 -10.53 21.01 -10.29
N PRO A 13 -10.18 19.78 -10.71
CA PRO A 13 -10.99 18.62 -10.36
C PRO A 13 -11.26 18.72 -8.85
N PRO A 14 -12.51 18.60 -8.39
CA PRO A 14 -12.85 18.80 -6.98
C PRO A 14 -11.87 18.01 -6.13
N ALA A 15 -11.19 18.67 -5.17
CA ALA A 15 -10.19 18.05 -4.31
C ALA A 15 -10.84 16.84 -3.60
N GLY A 16 -10.67 15.66 -4.18
CA GLY A 16 -11.59 14.55 -3.96
C GLY A 16 -11.88 13.72 -5.21
N GLU A 17 -10.96 13.63 -6.17
CA GLU A 17 -10.84 12.43 -7.00
C GLU A 17 -10.98 11.25 -6.02
N ARG A 18 -11.99 10.40 -6.17
CA ARG A 18 -12.33 9.34 -5.21
C ARG A 18 -11.19 8.32 -5.18
N VAL A 19 -10.11 8.64 -4.45
CA VAL A 19 -9.00 7.75 -4.17
C VAL A 19 -9.60 6.60 -3.41
N HIS A 20 -9.64 5.43 -4.03
CA HIS A 20 -9.92 4.17 -3.34
C HIS A 20 -8.81 3.97 -2.32
N LEU A 21 -9.11 4.33 -1.07
CA LEU A 21 -8.25 3.97 0.04
C LEU A 21 -8.42 2.45 0.24
N PRO A 22 -7.32 1.68 0.24
CA PRO A 22 -7.42 0.25 0.50
C PRO A 22 -8.08 0.02 1.85
N GLY A 23 -8.74 -1.14 1.99
CA GLY A 23 -9.35 -1.53 3.25
C GLY A 23 -8.33 -1.49 4.40
N PRO A 24 -8.78 -1.27 5.65
CA PRO A 24 -7.88 -1.27 6.79
C PRO A 24 -7.17 -2.63 6.91
N SER A 25 -5.83 -2.63 6.74
CA SER A 25 -5.00 -3.85 6.76
C SER A 25 -3.81 -3.71 7.69
N TYR A 26 -3.61 -4.71 8.56
CA TYR A 26 -2.45 -4.79 9.45
C TYR A 26 -1.23 -5.47 8.79
N LEU A 27 -1.40 -6.08 7.62
CA LEU A 27 -0.35 -6.84 6.94
C LEU A 27 0.91 -6.01 6.62
N PRO A 28 0.82 -4.73 6.20
CA PRO A 28 2.00 -3.89 5.98
C PRO A 28 2.83 -3.70 7.26
N ALA A 29 2.18 -3.54 8.42
CA ALA A 29 2.87 -3.38 9.69
C ALA A 29 3.56 -4.68 10.14
N VAL A 30 2.91 -5.83 9.97
CA VAL A 30 3.50 -7.14 10.26
C VAL A 30 4.68 -7.44 9.34
N LEU A 31 4.58 -7.07 8.06
CA LEU A 31 5.67 -7.18 7.10
C LEU A 31 6.88 -6.33 7.52
N ALA A 32 6.65 -5.07 7.91
CA ALA A 32 7.71 -4.19 8.40
C ALA A 32 8.38 -4.72 9.68
N LEU A 33 7.60 -5.32 10.59
CA LEU A 33 8.12 -5.98 11.79
C LEU A 33 9.01 -7.17 11.43
N GLY A 34 8.55 -8.06 10.55
CA GLY A 34 9.34 -9.19 10.06
C GLY A 34 10.64 -8.76 9.40
N ALA A 35 10.58 -7.74 8.53
CA ALA A 35 11.75 -7.15 7.90
C ALA A 35 12.74 -6.58 8.93
N SER A 36 12.23 -5.83 9.92
CA SER A 36 13.06 -5.26 10.99
C SER A 36 13.79 -6.35 11.79
N ILE A 37 13.08 -7.41 12.19
CA ILE A 37 13.67 -8.55 12.91
C ILE A 37 14.73 -9.25 12.03
N ALA A 38 14.45 -9.44 10.74
CA ALA A 38 15.38 -10.07 9.81
C ALA A 38 16.68 -9.25 9.69
N ILE A 39 16.57 -7.93 9.50
CA ILE A 39 17.72 -7.01 9.40
C ILE A 39 18.55 -7.04 10.68
N ILE A 40 17.91 -6.99 11.85
CA ILE A 40 18.60 -7.14 13.14
C ILE A 40 19.29 -8.50 13.23
N GLY A 41 18.63 -9.56 12.76
CA GLY A 41 19.15 -10.92 12.75
C GLY A 41 20.40 -11.10 11.90
N VAL A 42 20.56 -10.34 10.81
CA VAL A 42 21.80 -10.36 10.00
C VAL A 42 23.04 -10.08 10.86
N VAL A 43 22.92 -9.19 11.84
CA VAL A 43 24.05 -8.77 12.70
C VAL A 43 24.14 -9.61 13.97
N ILE A 44 23.00 -9.97 14.57
CA ILE A 44 22.96 -10.61 15.90
C ILE A 44 23.03 -12.13 15.83
N SER A 45 22.21 -12.78 14.98
CA SER A 45 22.10 -14.24 14.95
C SER A 45 21.34 -14.75 13.72
N PRO A 46 21.84 -15.80 13.03
CA PRO A 46 21.11 -16.47 11.96
C PRO A 46 19.72 -16.96 12.36
N VAL A 47 19.50 -17.28 13.65
CA VAL A 47 18.19 -17.69 14.15
C VAL A 47 17.16 -16.56 14.02
N LEU A 48 17.54 -15.34 14.41
CA LEU A 48 16.67 -14.17 14.27
C LEU A 48 16.42 -13.82 12.81
N LEU A 49 17.44 -13.98 11.95
CA LEU A 49 17.29 -13.80 10.50
C LEU A 49 16.22 -14.75 9.93
N VAL A 50 16.27 -16.03 10.31
CA VAL A 50 15.29 -17.03 9.87
C VAL A 50 13.90 -16.70 10.40
N ILE A 51 13.75 -16.36 11.69
CA ILE A 51 12.45 -16.01 12.27
C ILE A 51 11.85 -14.78 11.57
N GLY A 52 12.62 -13.69 11.44
CA GLY A 52 12.17 -12.47 10.77
C GLY A 52 11.84 -12.72 9.30
N GLY A 53 12.67 -13.51 8.61
CA GLY A 53 12.46 -13.90 7.22
C GLY A 53 11.16 -14.70 7.02
N VAL A 54 10.86 -15.66 7.90
CA VAL A 54 9.61 -16.43 7.84
C VAL A 54 8.40 -15.52 8.05
N VAL A 55 8.44 -14.64 9.05
CA VAL A 55 7.35 -13.68 9.32
C VAL A 55 7.15 -12.74 8.12
N PHE A 56 8.24 -12.20 7.58
CA PHE A 56 8.22 -11.33 6.41
C PHE A 56 7.61 -12.03 5.19
N LEU A 57 8.05 -13.26 4.87
CA LEU A 57 7.55 -14.01 3.72
C LEU A 57 6.07 -14.33 3.83
N ILE A 58 5.61 -14.77 5.02
CA ILE A 58 4.19 -15.05 5.25
C ILE A 58 3.35 -13.78 5.09
N ALA A 59 3.79 -12.67 5.69
CA ALA A 59 3.08 -11.39 5.60
C ALA A 59 3.02 -10.88 4.16
N LEU A 60 4.13 -10.93 3.43
CA LEU A 60 4.22 -10.53 2.03
C LEU A 60 3.29 -11.35 1.14
N LEU A 61 3.33 -12.67 1.23
CA LEU A 61 2.49 -13.55 0.42
C LEU A 61 1.01 -13.31 0.70
N ARG A 62 0.61 -13.13 1.96
CA ARG A 62 -0.77 -12.80 2.33
C ARG A 62 -1.18 -11.44 1.80
N TRP A 63 -0.32 -10.43 1.94
CA TRP A 63 -0.62 -9.07 1.52
C TRP A 63 -0.77 -8.95 0.00
N VAL A 64 0.12 -9.61 -0.76
CA VAL A 64 0.01 -9.65 -2.22
C VAL A 64 -1.27 -10.34 -2.66
N ARG A 65 -1.69 -11.42 -1.98
CA ARG A 65 -2.96 -12.10 -2.30
C ARG A 65 -4.15 -11.21 -2.02
N GLU A 66 -4.15 -10.50 -0.91
CA GLU A 66 -5.21 -9.55 -0.55
C GLU A 66 -5.31 -8.42 -1.58
N ALA A 67 -4.19 -7.75 -1.86
CA ALA A 67 -4.13 -6.68 -2.86
C ALA A 67 -4.57 -7.16 -4.25
N ARG A 68 -4.24 -8.39 -4.62
CA ARG A 68 -4.73 -8.98 -5.89
C ARG A 68 -6.22 -9.27 -5.88
N ALA A 69 -6.79 -9.69 -4.76
CA ALA A 69 -8.23 -9.92 -4.63
C ALA A 69 -8.99 -8.59 -4.72
N GLU A 70 -8.55 -7.56 -3.99
CA GLU A 70 -9.12 -6.21 -4.03
C GLU A 70 -9.12 -5.64 -5.46
N MET A 71 -8.01 -5.81 -6.20
CA MET A 71 -7.90 -5.34 -7.58
C MET A 71 -8.74 -6.15 -8.57
N ALA A 72 -9.00 -7.44 -8.31
CA ALA A 72 -9.80 -8.30 -9.18
C ALA A 72 -11.31 -8.04 -9.07
N GLU A 73 -11.75 -7.43 -7.96
CA GLU A 73 -13.15 -7.06 -7.73
C GLU A 73 -13.57 -5.80 -8.52
N LEU A 74 -12.60 -5.06 -9.08
CA LEU A 74 -12.88 -3.95 -9.98
C LEU A 74 -13.31 -4.50 -11.36
N PRO A 75 -14.55 -4.25 -11.83
CA PRO A 75 -14.98 -4.67 -13.15
C PRO A 75 -14.09 -4.03 -14.23
N LEU A 76 -13.63 -4.84 -15.18
CA LEU A 76 -12.79 -4.41 -16.31
C LEU A 76 -13.57 -3.60 -17.36
N ASP A 77 -14.84 -3.30 -17.11
CA ASP A 77 -15.73 -2.59 -18.03
C ASP A 77 -15.36 -1.11 -18.07
N HIS A 78 -14.51 -0.77 -19.02
CA HIS A 78 -14.47 0.53 -19.70
C HIS A 78 -14.78 0.24 -21.17
#